data_AF-A0A7H0HU21-F1
#
_entry.id   AF-A0A7H0HU21-F1
#
_cell.length_a   1.000
_cell.length_b   1.000
_cell.length_c   1.000
_cell.angle_alpha   90.00
_cell.angle_beta   90.00
_cell.angle_gamma   90.00
#
_symmetry.space_group_name_H-M   'P 1'
#
loop_
_entity.id
_entity.type
_entity.pdbx_description
1 polymer ?
#
loop_
_entity_poly.entity_id
_entity_poly.type
_entity_poly.pdbx_seq_one_letter_code
_entity_poly.pdbx_strand_id
1 'polypeptide(L)' 'MTASASTWQKSSYCGEGESCVHVSRPHGTIEIAESSEPKGFTIRTTPAAFTTLVDAIKQDGRFRRAA' A
#
# COMPACT_ATOMS: atom_id res chain seq x y z
N MET A 1 -6.23 -24.92 6.60
CA MET A 1 -5.46 -23.99 5.75
C MET A 1 -5.47 -22.63 6.42
N THR A 2 -4.47 -22.35 7.26
CA THR A 2 -4.35 -21.10 8.01
C THR A 2 -3.38 -20.19 7.25
N ALA A 3 -3.91 -19.30 6.41
CA ALA A 3 -3.15 -18.14 5.97
C ALA A 3 -3.02 -17.21 7.18
N SER A 4 -1.80 -16.93 7.63
CA SER A 4 -1.55 -15.85 8.59
C SER A 4 -2.19 -14.59 8.04
N ALA A 5 -3.29 -14.15 8.64
CA ALA A 5 -4.01 -12.99 8.16
C ALA A 5 -3.10 -11.78 8.32
N SER A 6 -2.42 -11.37 7.25
CA SER A 6 -1.77 -10.07 7.18
C SER A 6 -2.80 -9.05 7.67
N THR A 7 -2.50 -8.32 8.76
CA THR A 7 -3.43 -7.34 9.30
C THR A 7 -3.51 -6.19 8.31
N TRP A 8 -4.54 -6.19 7.47
CA TRP A 8 -4.78 -5.16 6.48
C TRP A 8 -5.37 -3.92 7.15
N GLN A 9 -4.77 -2.77 6.88
CA GLN A 9 -5.33 -1.48 7.20
C GLN A 9 -6.03 -0.93 5.95
N LYS A 10 -7.34 -0.69 6.07
CA LYS A 10 -8.13 0.00 5.05
C LYS A 10 -7.92 1.51 5.13
N SER A 11 -7.82 2.17 3.99
CA SER A 11 -7.84 3.64 3.90
C SER A 11 -9.17 4.20 4.42
N SER A 12 -9.12 5.30 5.18
CA SER A 12 -10.31 6.05 5.60
C SER A 12 -11.05 6.71 4.43
N TYR A 13 -10.38 6.88 3.29
CA TYR A 13 -10.95 7.44 2.06
C TYR A 13 -11.64 6.38 1.18
N CYS A 14 -11.61 5.11 1.59
CA CYS A 14 -12.29 4.04 0.88
C CYS A 14 -13.82 4.25 0.96
N GLY A 15 -14.40 4.70 -0.16
CA GLY A 15 -15.80 5.14 -0.28
C GLY A 15 -15.94 6.45 -1.08
N GLU A 16 -14.85 7.22 -1.23
CA GLU A 16 -14.82 8.38 -2.11
C GLU A 16 -14.41 7.95 -3.54
N GLY A 17 -15.38 7.91 -4.45
CA GLY A 17 -15.13 7.66 -5.87
C GLY A 17 -14.34 6.38 -6.17
N GLU A 18 -14.59 5.30 -5.44
CA GLU A 18 -13.94 3.97 -5.59
C GLU A 18 -12.40 3.95 -5.38
N SER A 19 -11.82 4.98 -4.75
CA SER A 19 -10.37 5.08 -4.51
C SER A 19 -9.89 4.31 -3.27
N CYS A 20 -10.25 3.03 -3.17
CA CYS A 20 -9.94 2.19 -2.02
C CYS A 20 -8.52 1.63 -2.07
N VAL A 21 -7.70 1.99 -1.07
CA VAL A 21 -6.36 1.44 -0.86
C VAL A 21 -6.30 0.67 0.46
N HIS A 22 -5.67 -0.51 0.44
CA HIS A 22 -5.33 -1.29 1.63
C HIS A 22 -3.83 -1.49 1.71
N VAL A 23 -3.30 -1.45 2.94
CA VAL A 23 -1.88 -1.70 3.20
C VAL A 23 -1.71 -2.77 4.28
N SER A 24 -0.69 -3.61 4.15
CA SER A 24 -0.27 -4.52 5.21
C SER A 24 1.25 -4.60 5.28
N ARG A 25 1.78 -5.09 6.41
CA ARG A 25 3.22 -5.22 6.66
C ARG A 25 3.64 -6.63 7.08
N PRO A 26 3.49 -7.63 6.21
CA PRO A 26 3.92 -8.99 6.52
C PRO A 26 5.44 -9.13 6.34
N HIS A 27 6.08 -9.86 7.27
CA HIS A 27 7.45 -10.36 7.15
C HIS A 27 8.49 -9.34 6.65
N GLY A 28 8.40 -8.08 7.11
CA GLY A 28 9.35 -7.02 6.76
C GLY A 28 9.15 -6.38 5.38
N THR A 29 8.09 -6.75 4.67
CA THR A 29 7.68 -6.13 3.40
C THR A 29 6.45 -5.25 3.60
N ILE A 30 6.15 -4.39 2.63
CA ILE A 30 4.88 -3.67 2.54
C ILE A 30 4.10 -4.24 1.37
N GLU A 31 2.84 -4.56 1.62
CA GLU A 31 1.90 -4.97 0.59
C GLU A 31 0.81 -3.91 0.44
N ILE A 32 0.45 -3.58 -0.79
CA ILE A 32 -0.53 -2.55 -1.15
C ILE A 32 -1.51 -3.18 -2.14
N ALA A 33 -2.80 -3.04 -1.88
CA ALA A 33 -3.86 -3.51 -2.77
C ALA A 33 -4.86 -2.39 -3.08
N GLU A 34 -5.25 -2.28 -4.34
CA GLU A 34 -6.29 -1.38 -4.84
C GLU A 34 -7.58 -2.20 -5.01
N SER A 35 -8.29 -2.46 -3.91
CA SER A 35 -9.62 -3.06 -3.91
C SER A 35 -10.12 -3.18 -2.48
N SER A 36 -11.44 -3.18 -2.29
CA SER A 36 -12.11 -3.58 -1.05
C SER A 36 -11.81 -5.03 -0.62
N GLU A 37 -11.30 -5.86 -1.55
CA GLU A 37 -10.88 -7.22 -1.27
C GLU A 37 -9.38 -7.43 -1.56
N PRO A 38 -8.55 -7.79 -0.56
CA PRO A 38 -7.11 -8.03 -0.73
C PRO A 38 -6.77 -9.32 -1.51
N LYS A 39 -7.73 -9.88 -2.25
CA LYS A 39 -7.55 -11.05 -3.14
C LYS A 39 -7.21 -10.64 -4.58
N GLY A 40 -7.26 -9.35 -4.90
CA GLY A 40 -6.87 -8.79 -6.19
C GLY A 40 -5.36 -8.61 -6.35
N PHE A 41 -4.98 -7.74 -7.28
CA PHE A 41 -3.58 -7.41 -7.51
C PHE A 41 -2.96 -6.72 -6.28
N THR A 42 -1.85 -7.27 -5.79
CA THR A 42 -1.10 -6.74 -4.65
C THR A 42 0.30 -6.35 -5.09
N ILE A 43 0.65 -5.09 -4.86
CA ILE A 43 2.01 -4.58 -5.02
C ILE A 43 2.78 -4.89 -3.74
N ARG A 44 3.91 -5.58 -3.87
CA ARG A 44 4.83 -5.81 -2.76
C ARG A 44 6.08 -4.96 -2.92
N THR A 45 6.46 -4.25 -1.87
CA THR A 45 7.59 -3.34 -1.86
C THR A 45 8.34 -3.39 -0.53
N THR A 46 9.47 -2.68 -0.46
CA THR A 46 10.22 -2.53 0.79
C THR A 46 9.67 -1.37 1.62
N PRO A 47 9.85 -1.37 2.96
CA PRO A 47 9.49 -0.23 3.78
C PRO A 47 10.15 1.09 3.32
N ALA A 48 11.42 1.05 2.88
CA ALA A 48 12.13 2.23 2.41
C ALA A 48 11.53 2.82 1.12
N ALA A 49 11.18 1.97 0.15
CA ALA A 49 10.52 2.41 -1.08
C ALA A 49 9.11 2.94 -0.80
N PHE A 50 8.36 2.32 0.13
CA PHE A 50 7.05 2.81 0.55
C PHE A 50 7.12 4.19 1.22
N THR A 51 8.06 4.39 2.14
CA THR A 51 8.28 5.72 2.75
C THR A 51 8.60 6.77 1.69
N THR A 52 9.49 6.45 0.75
CA THR A 52 9.84 7.35 -0.36
C THR A 52 8.61 7.72 -1.20
N LEU A 53 7.73 6.76 -1.47
CA LEU A 53 6.47 6.99 -2.19
C LEU A 53 5.55 7.95 -1.42
N VAL A 54 5.32 7.70 -0.12
CA VAL A 54 4.46 8.54 0.72
C VAL A 54 5.00 9.97 0.81
N ASP A 55 6.31 10.13 0.97
CA ASP A 55 6.94 11.45 1.05
C ASP A 55 6.81 12.21 -0.28
N ALA A 56 6.98 11.52 -1.41
CA ALA A 56 6.78 12.13 -2.73
C ALA A 56 5.33 12.59 -2.96
N ILE A 57 4.34 11.77 -2.57
CA ILE A 57 2.91 12.13 -2.68
C ILE A 57 2.61 13.39 -1.86
N LYS A 58 3.15 13.51 -0.65
CA LYS A 58 2.96 14.68 0.22
C LYS A 58 3.61 15.97 -0.31
N GLN A 59 4.58 15.86 -1.21
CA GLN A 59 5.33 16.99 -1.79
C GLN A 59 4.98 17.24 -3.27
N ASP A 60 3.73 17.00 -3.68
CA ASP A 60 3.19 17.21 -5.04
C ASP A 60 3.53 16.13 -6.08
N GLY A 61 3.80 14.89 -5.64
CA GLY A 61 3.94 13.73 -6.53
C GLY A 61 5.26 13.65 -7.30
N ARG A 62 6.29 14.39 -6.88
CA ARG A 62 7.59 14.39 -7.54
C ARG A 62 8.47 13.24 -7.05
N PHE A 63 8.59 12.21 -7.87
CA PHE A 63 9.54 11.12 -7.63
C PHE A 63 10.94 11.51 -8.11
N ARG A 64 11.89 11.61 -7.18
CA ARG A 64 13.30 11.66 -7.57
C ARG A 64 13.72 10.26 -7.98
N ARG A 65 14.13 10.05 -9.23
CA ARG A 65 14.77 8.78 -9.61
C ARG A 65 16.03 8.63 -8.78
N ALA A 66 16.17 7.50 -8.09
CA ALA A 66 17.47 7.09 -7.58
C ALA A 66 18.42 6.90 -8.77
N ALA A 67 19.61 7.47 -8.66
CA ALA A 67 20.68 7.34 -9.65
C ALA A 67 21.19 5.89 -9.72
#